data_AF-A0A2V2AEZ2-F1
#
_entry.id   AF-A0A2V2AEZ2-F1
#
_cell.length_a   1.000
_cell.length_b   1.000
_cell.length_c   1.000
_cell.angle_alpha   90.00
_cell.angle_beta   90.00
_cell.angle_gamma   90.00
#
_symmetry.space_group_name_H-M   'P 1'
#
loop_
_entity.id
_entity.type
_entity.pdbx_description
1 polymer ?
#
loop_
_entity_poly.entity_id
_entity_poly.type
_entity_poly.pdbx_seq_one_letter_code
_entity_poly.pdbx_strand_id
1 'polypeptide(L)'
;MEKAGGKGLSLARRLYTSRTLGLALGLLCVSAAMYPLDPAPWVWGFMVFNGVFWPHVAYQWARRAKVPFHAEHRNILVDAFLGGFWVAAMQFNPLPSVATLSMMAMNNVAIGGLRFLLVGTVAQILGIGIGWLLFTPAFIPTTSPLQMFACMPLLILYPLALGWICFRQATTLGRQKRELLALSRTDSLTGLLNHGAWKDQLEIEFQRCQRQQQGGAIALIDIDHFKTINDTYGHVAGDIVLRQLSKMLKQNLRATDVAGRYGGDEFCVLLPDLPLDSAAAAMDALRDRFATLGYEQSPALKVSLSIGLAAFNPAHADATLWLNDADQALYEAKTTGRNRVICADGKLHRAVFDPV
;
A
#
# COMPACT_ATOMS: atom_id res chain seq x y z
N MET A 1 -12.77 -15.92 8.63
CA MET A 1 -12.94 -15.10 9.85
C MET A 1 -11.67 -14.97 10.71
N GLU A 2 -10.60 -15.74 10.47
CA GLU A 2 -9.35 -15.66 11.25
C GLU A 2 -8.45 -14.42 10.99
N LYS A 3 -8.51 -13.81 9.80
CA LYS A 3 -7.64 -12.66 9.44
C LYS A 3 -7.94 -11.36 10.21
N ALA A 4 -9.11 -11.24 10.85
CA ALA A 4 -9.48 -10.06 11.64
C ALA A 4 -8.93 -10.08 13.08
N GLY A 5 -8.74 -11.28 13.66
CA GLY A 5 -8.23 -11.44 15.03
C GLY A 5 -6.76 -11.01 15.18
N GLY A 6 -5.91 -11.36 14.22
CA GLY A 6 -4.47 -11.02 14.25
C GLY A 6 -4.19 -9.51 14.14
N LYS A 7 -4.98 -8.77 13.34
CA LYS A 7 -4.85 -7.31 13.20
C LYS A 7 -5.27 -6.56 14.47
N GLY A 8 -6.28 -7.06 15.19
CA GLY A 8 -6.73 -6.46 16.45
C GLY A 8 -5.73 -6.64 17.60
N LEU A 9 -5.04 -7.79 17.66
CA LEU A 9 -4.02 -8.07 18.69
C LEU A 9 -2.76 -7.22 18.51
N SER A 10 -2.33 -6.97 17.27
CA SER A 10 -1.19 -6.09 17.00
C SER A 10 -1.49 -4.64 17.37
N LEU A 11 -2.73 -4.18 17.13
CA LEU A 11 -3.23 -2.89 17.56
C LEU A 11 -3.23 -2.78 19.10
N ALA A 12 -3.77 -3.77 19.80
CA ALA A 12 -3.80 -3.79 21.27
C ALA A 12 -2.40 -3.76 21.91
N ARG A 13 -1.43 -4.50 21.37
CA ARG A 13 -0.03 -4.48 21.87
C ARG A 13 0.64 -3.12 21.68
N ARG A 14 0.38 -2.46 20.54
CA ARG A 14 0.92 -1.12 20.25
C ARG A 14 0.29 -0.06 21.15
N LEU A 15 -1.01 -0.17 21.39
CA LEU A 15 -1.75 0.76 22.24
C LEU A 15 -1.41 0.61 23.71
N TYR A 16 -1.10 -0.61 24.14
CA TYR A 16 -0.64 -0.86 25.48
C TYR A 16 0.59 0.00 25.84
N THR A 17 1.58 0.09 24.95
CA THR A 17 2.79 0.89 25.21
C THR A 17 2.51 2.39 25.28
N SER A 18 1.72 2.93 24.35
CA SER A 18 1.39 4.36 24.35
C SER A 18 0.44 4.71 25.51
N ARG A 19 -0.55 3.88 25.80
CA ARG A 19 -1.49 4.05 26.93
C ARG A 19 -0.77 4.03 28.27
N THR A 20 0.11 3.05 28.50
CA THR A 20 0.85 2.92 29.77
C THR A 20 1.71 4.16 30.01
N LEU A 21 2.45 4.61 28.99
CA LEU A 21 3.26 5.83 29.08
C LEU A 21 2.38 7.07 29.32
N GLY A 22 1.31 7.24 28.53
CA GLY A 22 0.42 8.39 28.64
C GLY A 22 -0.28 8.48 29.99
N LEU A 23 -0.82 7.37 30.50
CA LEU A 23 -1.52 7.35 31.79
C LEU A 23 -0.57 7.44 32.98
N ALA A 24 0.66 6.91 32.89
CA ALA A 24 1.67 7.10 33.93
C ALA A 24 2.14 8.57 34.02
N LEU A 25 2.39 9.22 32.88
CA LEU A 25 2.73 10.65 32.84
C LEU A 25 1.53 11.52 33.22
N GLY A 26 0.32 11.12 32.82
CA GLY A 26 -0.94 11.73 33.20
C GLY A 26 -1.18 11.66 34.71
N LEU A 27 -0.88 10.53 35.35
CA LEU A 27 -0.98 10.37 36.81
C LEU A 27 -0.15 11.42 37.56
N LEU A 28 1.07 11.71 37.11
CA LEU A 28 1.90 12.76 37.71
C LEU A 28 1.25 14.14 37.60
N CYS A 29 0.76 14.48 36.41
CA CYS A 29 0.12 15.77 36.13
C CYS A 29 -1.21 15.93 36.91
N VAL A 30 -2.06 14.89 36.95
CA VAL A 30 -3.32 14.89 37.72
C VAL A 30 -3.05 14.91 39.22
N SER A 31 -2.10 14.12 39.72
CA SER A 31 -1.75 14.10 41.15
C SER A 31 -1.27 15.46 41.65
N ALA A 32 -0.42 16.15 40.87
CA ALA A 32 0.06 17.49 41.21
C ALA A 32 -1.06 18.54 41.19
N ALA A 33 -2.04 18.38 40.32
CA ALA A 33 -3.20 19.27 40.25
C ALA A 33 -4.21 19.02 41.39
N MET A 34 -4.37 17.76 41.80
CA MET A 34 -5.28 17.36 42.86
C MET A 34 -4.71 17.59 44.25
N TYR A 35 -3.39 17.51 44.45
CA TYR A 35 -2.75 17.62 45.77
C TYR A 35 -3.18 18.88 46.58
N PRO A 36 -3.27 20.09 46.01
CA PRO A 36 -3.71 21.28 46.75
C PRO A 36 -5.20 21.29 47.11
N LEU A 37 -6.01 20.42 46.49
CA LEU A 37 -7.46 20.33 46.72
C LEU A 37 -7.80 19.40 47.91
N ASP A 38 -6.80 18.80 48.54
CA ASP A 38 -6.93 17.85 49.65
C ASP A 38 -8.02 16.79 49.41
N PRO A 39 -7.91 15.98 48.34
CA PRO A 39 -9.00 15.09 47.93
C PRO A 39 -9.10 13.90 48.88
N ALA A 40 -10.33 13.40 49.04
CA ALA A 40 -10.60 12.24 49.87
C ALA A 40 -9.74 11.01 49.47
N PRO A 41 -9.39 10.11 50.41
CA PRO A 41 -8.48 8.99 50.15
C PRO A 41 -8.89 8.07 49.00
N TRP A 42 -10.19 7.91 48.75
CA TRP A 42 -10.69 7.10 47.63
C TRP A 42 -10.29 7.67 46.26
N VAL A 43 -10.14 9.00 46.15
CA VAL A 43 -9.74 9.68 44.91
C VAL A 43 -8.29 9.32 44.57
N TRP A 44 -7.41 9.26 45.58
CA TRP A 44 -6.04 8.78 45.42
C TRP A 44 -6.00 7.34 44.93
N GLY A 45 -6.79 6.45 45.54
CA GLY A 45 -6.92 5.06 45.09
C GLY A 45 -7.38 4.97 43.63
N PHE A 46 -8.34 5.80 43.24
CA PHE A 46 -8.85 5.84 41.87
C PHE A 46 -7.84 6.40 40.86
N MET A 47 -7.08 7.44 41.22
CA MET A 47 -5.97 7.95 40.40
C MET A 47 -4.92 6.88 40.15
N VAL A 48 -4.48 6.17 41.20
CA VAL A 48 -3.50 5.08 41.07
C VAL A 48 -4.06 3.94 40.20
N PHE A 49 -5.32 3.57 40.41
CA PHE A 49 -5.99 2.59 39.55
C PHE A 49 -5.97 3.01 38.08
N ASN A 50 -6.38 4.24 37.77
CA ASN A 50 -6.44 4.74 36.40
C ASN A 50 -5.05 4.92 35.76
N GLY A 51 -4.07 5.42 36.50
CA GLY A 51 -2.72 5.70 36.00
C GLY A 51 -1.87 4.44 35.78
N VAL A 52 -2.03 3.44 36.67
CA VAL A 52 -1.13 2.27 36.72
C VAL A 52 -1.84 1.00 36.30
N PHE A 53 -2.99 0.67 36.90
CA PHE A 53 -3.62 -0.64 36.73
C PHE A 53 -4.48 -0.72 35.47
N TRP A 54 -5.19 0.35 35.13
CA TRP A 54 -6.10 0.41 33.99
C TRP A 54 -5.45 0.06 32.63
N PRO A 55 -4.24 0.53 32.25
CA PRO A 55 -3.59 0.10 31.01
C PRO A 55 -3.48 -1.42 30.88
N HIS A 56 -3.18 -2.12 31.97
CA HIS A 56 -3.06 -3.58 32.01
C HIS A 56 -4.42 -4.25 31.89
N VAL A 57 -5.43 -3.74 32.61
CA VAL A 57 -6.82 -4.24 32.53
C VAL A 57 -7.36 -4.09 31.11
N ALA A 58 -7.22 -2.91 30.52
CA ALA A 58 -7.64 -2.61 29.15
C ALA A 58 -6.97 -3.57 28.14
N TYR A 59 -5.66 -3.79 28.26
CA TYR A 59 -4.94 -4.73 27.41
C TYR A 59 -5.41 -6.19 27.57
N GLN A 60 -5.64 -6.64 28.81
CA GLN A 60 -6.17 -7.98 29.07
C GLN A 60 -7.59 -8.15 28.51
N TRP A 61 -8.44 -7.14 28.63
CA TRP A 61 -9.77 -7.13 28.04
C TRP A 61 -9.74 -7.16 26.52
N ALA A 62 -8.90 -6.34 25.89
CA ALA A 62 -8.74 -6.36 24.43
C ALA A 62 -8.24 -7.73 23.94
N ARG A 63 -7.27 -8.33 24.64
CA ARG A 63 -6.70 -9.64 24.29
C ARG A 63 -7.69 -10.80 24.41
N ARG A 64 -8.60 -10.75 25.39
CA ARG A 64 -9.61 -11.80 25.63
C ARG A 64 -10.90 -11.59 24.82
N ALA A 65 -11.07 -10.45 24.17
CA ALA A 65 -12.27 -10.15 23.40
C ALA A 65 -12.34 -10.95 22.10
N LYS A 66 -13.57 -11.34 21.70
CA LYS A 66 -13.84 -12.01 20.41
C LYS A 66 -13.35 -11.17 19.21
N VAL A 67 -13.45 -9.84 19.33
CA VAL A 67 -12.94 -8.88 18.33
C VAL A 67 -12.09 -7.82 19.04
N PRO A 68 -10.77 -8.03 19.17
CA PRO A 68 -9.88 -7.15 19.92
C PRO A 68 -9.93 -5.68 19.47
N PHE A 69 -10.14 -5.45 18.17
CA PHE A 69 -10.26 -4.10 17.60
C PHE A 69 -11.40 -3.27 18.23
N HIS A 70 -12.59 -3.84 18.37
CA HIS A 70 -13.74 -3.14 18.95
C HIS A 70 -13.56 -2.92 20.46
N ALA A 71 -12.99 -3.90 21.15
CA ALA A 71 -12.67 -3.77 22.57
C ALA A 71 -11.67 -2.63 22.81
N GLU A 72 -10.69 -2.48 21.93
CA GLU A 72 -9.69 -1.42 22.04
C GLU A 72 -10.29 -0.03 21.77
N HIS A 73 -11.18 0.11 20.78
CA HIS A 73 -11.94 1.34 20.59
C HIS A 73 -12.76 1.72 21.83
N ARG A 74 -13.40 0.75 22.49
CA ARG A 74 -14.12 1.00 23.74
C ARG A 74 -13.18 1.46 24.84
N ASN A 75 -12.01 0.84 24.99
CA ASN A 75 -11.02 1.23 26.00
C ASN A 75 -10.54 2.68 25.79
N ILE A 76 -10.32 3.10 24.53
CA ILE A 76 -9.92 4.49 24.24
C ILE A 76 -11.04 5.48 24.57
N LEU A 77 -12.30 5.11 24.35
CA LEU A 77 -13.43 5.95 24.78
C LEU A 77 -13.52 6.07 26.31
N VAL A 78 -13.20 4.98 27.03
CA VAL A 78 -13.06 5.03 28.50
C VAL A 78 -11.91 5.95 28.90
N ASP A 79 -10.75 5.88 28.23
CA ASP A 79 -9.63 6.79 28.46
C ASP A 79 -10.05 8.26 28.27
N ALA A 80 -10.76 8.55 27.18
CA ALA A 80 -11.25 9.89 26.86
C ALA A 80 -12.25 10.39 27.90
N PHE A 81 -13.19 9.53 28.32
CA PHE A 81 -14.13 9.84 29.40
C PHE A 81 -13.40 10.16 30.71
N LEU A 82 -12.44 9.31 31.12
CA LEU A 82 -11.67 9.51 32.34
C LEU A 82 -10.79 10.77 32.25
N GLY A 83 -10.28 11.10 31.07
CA GLY A 83 -9.59 12.37 30.83
C GLY A 83 -10.48 13.58 31.11
N GLY A 84 -11.73 13.58 30.61
CA GLY A 84 -12.71 14.62 30.92
C GLY A 84 -13.10 14.68 32.40
N PHE A 85 -13.29 13.52 33.02
CA PHE A 85 -13.56 13.41 34.46
C PHE A 85 -12.46 14.07 35.30
N TRP A 86 -11.19 13.80 34.99
CA TRP A 86 -10.07 14.40 35.71
C TRP A 86 -9.97 15.91 35.48
N VAL A 87 -10.29 16.43 34.29
CA VAL A 87 -10.34 17.88 34.04
C VAL A 87 -11.32 18.57 34.98
N ALA A 88 -12.51 17.99 35.17
CA ALA A 88 -13.49 18.51 36.12
C ALA A 88 -13.02 18.37 37.57
N ALA A 89 -12.43 17.22 37.95
CA ALA A 89 -11.90 16.98 39.29
C ALA A 89 -10.79 17.97 39.67
N MET A 90 -9.92 18.32 38.72
CA MET A 90 -8.85 19.32 38.87
C MET A 90 -9.37 20.77 38.84
N GLN A 91 -10.69 20.98 38.86
CA GLN A 91 -11.33 22.30 38.81
C GLN A 91 -10.82 23.16 37.64
N PHE A 92 -10.64 22.52 36.48
CA PHE A 92 -10.25 23.17 35.22
C PHE A 92 -8.94 23.98 35.32
N ASN A 93 -7.97 23.54 36.14
CA ASN A 93 -6.64 24.15 36.14
C ASN A 93 -6.06 24.16 34.70
N PRO A 94 -5.65 25.31 34.13
CA PRO A 94 -5.46 25.45 32.70
C PRO A 94 -4.42 24.47 32.12
N LEU A 95 -3.23 24.40 32.72
CA LEU A 95 -2.14 23.61 32.17
C LEU A 95 -2.39 22.09 32.26
N PRO A 96 -2.73 21.50 33.42
CA PRO A 96 -3.05 20.07 33.50
C PRO A 96 -4.27 19.68 32.66
N SER A 97 -5.27 20.57 32.56
CA SER A 97 -6.47 20.29 31.78
C SER A 97 -6.16 20.26 30.28
N VAL A 98 -5.45 21.26 29.76
CA VAL A 98 -5.04 21.30 28.35
C VAL A 98 -4.12 20.13 28.02
N ALA A 99 -3.16 19.80 28.90
CA ALA A 99 -2.27 18.65 28.69
C ALA A 99 -3.05 17.33 28.60
N THR A 100 -4.01 17.11 29.51
CA THR A 100 -4.86 15.91 29.54
C THR A 100 -5.75 15.83 28.30
N LEU A 101 -6.47 16.91 27.96
CA LEU A 101 -7.34 16.94 26.79
C LEU A 101 -6.56 16.75 25.48
N SER A 102 -5.40 17.39 25.36
CA SER A 102 -4.51 17.25 24.19
C SER A 102 -4.00 15.82 24.06
N MET A 103 -3.59 15.19 25.16
CA MET A 103 -3.18 13.78 25.18
C MET A 103 -4.30 12.86 24.67
N MET A 104 -5.53 13.06 25.15
CA MET A 104 -6.68 12.27 24.72
C MET A 104 -7.04 12.53 23.25
N ALA A 105 -6.99 13.77 22.79
CA ALA A 105 -7.22 14.12 21.39
C ALA A 105 -6.19 13.46 20.46
N MET A 106 -4.90 13.51 20.83
CA MET A 106 -3.82 12.86 20.08
C MET A 106 -4.04 11.34 19.99
N ASN A 107 -4.42 10.67 21.08
CA ASN A 107 -4.79 9.25 21.05
C ASN A 107 -5.94 8.98 20.09
N ASN A 108 -7.02 9.75 20.18
CA ASN A 108 -8.21 9.55 19.36
C ASN A 108 -7.89 9.68 17.85
N VAL A 109 -7.10 10.68 17.48
CA VAL A 109 -6.68 10.91 16.09
C VAL A 109 -5.72 9.83 15.60
N ALA A 110 -4.71 9.47 16.40
CA ALA A 110 -3.70 8.49 16.02
C ALA A 110 -4.29 7.10 15.72
N ILE A 111 -5.47 6.78 16.26
CA ILE A 111 -6.06 5.45 16.18
C ILE A 111 -7.28 5.42 15.26
N GLY A 112 -8.23 6.35 15.45
CA GLY A 112 -9.52 6.34 14.76
C GLY A 112 -9.76 7.54 13.83
N GLY A 113 -8.76 8.41 13.66
CA GLY A 113 -8.86 9.60 12.82
C GLY A 113 -9.88 10.62 13.31
N LEU A 114 -10.28 11.54 12.42
CA LEU A 114 -11.09 12.70 12.78
C LEU A 114 -12.50 12.33 13.28
N ARG A 115 -13.10 11.28 12.73
CA ARG A 115 -14.41 10.79 13.20
C ARG A 115 -14.36 10.33 14.64
N PHE A 116 -13.30 9.63 15.01
CA PHE A 116 -13.13 9.12 16.37
C PHE A 116 -12.75 10.22 17.36
N LEU A 117 -12.06 11.28 16.90
CA LEU A 117 -11.87 12.50 17.69
C LEU A 117 -13.21 13.08 18.17
N LEU A 118 -14.19 13.22 17.27
CA LEU A 118 -15.52 13.75 17.62
C LEU A 118 -16.21 12.90 18.70
N VAL A 119 -16.23 11.58 18.53
CA VAL A 119 -16.83 10.67 19.51
C VAL A 119 -16.08 10.73 20.85
N GLY A 120 -14.75 10.81 20.81
CA GLY A 120 -13.94 10.98 22.00
C GLY A 120 -14.17 12.32 22.72
N THR A 121 -14.41 13.40 21.99
CA THR A 121 -14.80 14.70 22.57
C THR A 121 -16.16 14.60 23.27
N VAL A 122 -17.12 13.88 22.70
CA VAL A 122 -18.40 13.60 23.39
C VAL A 122 -18.17 12.82 24.68
N ALA A 123 -17.30 11.79 24.65
CA ALA A 123 -16.93 11.04 25.85
C ALA A 123 -16.27 11.93 26.92
N GLN A 124 -15.40 12.86 26.54
CA GLN A 124 -14.80 13.84 27.46
C GLN A 124 -15.84 14.76 28.08
N ILE A 125 -16.79 15.28 27.30
CA ILE A 125 -17.87 16.14 27.82
C ILE A 125 -18.72 15.37 28.84
N LEU A 126 -19.06 14.11 28.56
CA LEU A 126 -19.76 13.25 29.51
C LEU A 126 -18.94 13.01 30.78
N GLY A 127 -17.63 12.80 30.65
CA GLY A 127 -16.70 12.67 31.77
C GLY A 127 -16.67 13.91 32.66
N ILE A 128 -16.59 15.09 32.05
CA ILE A 128 -16.67 16.39 32.74
C ILE A 128 -17.98 16.50 33.53
N GLY A 129 -19.11 16.16 32.90
CA GLY A 129 -20.42 16.20 33.54
C GLY A 129 -20.51 15.30 34.79
N ILE A 130 -19.99 14.08 34.72
CA ILE A 130 -19.90 13.17 35.88
C ILE A 130 -18.94 13.72 36.94
N GLY A 131 -17.82 14.32 36.54
CA GLY A 131 -16.89 14.96 37.46
C GLY A 131 -17.54 16.07 38.28
N TRP A 132 -18.37 16.92 37.67
CA TRP A 132 -19.12 17.97 38.38
C TRP A 132 -20.20 17.46 39.33
N LEU A 133 -20.70 16.24 39.14
CA LEU A 133 -21.61 15.63 40.11
C LEU A 133 -20.89 15.15 41.37
N LEU A 134 -19.59 14.84 41.27
CA LEU A 134 -18.78 14.29 42.36
C LEU A 134 -17.88 15.33 43.04
N PHE A 135 -17.46 16.37 42.31
CA PHE A 135 -16.61 17.45 42.80
C PHE A 135 -17.32 18.79 42.62
N THR A 136 -17.09 19.72 43.56
CA THR A 136 -17.66 21.07 43.49
C THR A 136 -17.20 21.77 42.20
N PRO A 137 -18.12 22.22 41.33
CA PRO A 137 -17.76 22.94 40.12
C PRO A 137 -17.00 24.22 40.45
N ALA A 138 -15.76 24.32 39.99
CA ALA A 138 -14.89 25.46 40.19
C ALA A 138 -13.90 25.61 39.04
N PHE A 139 -13.30 26.79 38.94
CA PHE A 139 -12.28 27.14 37.94
C PHE A 139 -11.10 27.82 38.64
N ILE A 140 -9.93 27.16 38.64
CA ILE A 140 -8.70 27.71 39.20
C ILE A 140 -7.84 28.27 38.07
N PRO A 141 -7.75 29.60 37.88
CA PRO A 141 -7.09 30.21 36.72
C PRO A 141 -5.56 30.13 36.77
N THR A 142 -4.97 29.91 37.94
CA THR A 142 -3.51 29.96 38.15
C THR A 142 -2.91 28.58 38.32
N THR A 143 -1.84 28.29 37.59
CA THR A 143 -1.06 27.06 37.71
C THR A 143 0.17 27.29 38.59
N SER A 144 0.35 26.46 39.62
CA SER A 144 1.51 26.52 40.52
C SER A 144 2.79 25.98 39.86
N PRO A 145 4.00 26.33 40.36
CA PRO A 145 5.26 25.77 39.84
C PRO A 145 5.31 24.24 39.88
N LEU A 146 4.78 23.62 40.95
CA LEU A 146 4.71 22.16 41.07
C LEU A 146 3.88 21.53 39.93
N GLN A 147 2.70 22.10 39.64
CA GLN A 147 1.83 21.64 38.55
C GLN A 147 2.51 21.85 37.19
N MET A 148 3.22 22.97 37.01
CA MET A 148 3.96 23.26 35.78
C MET A 148 5.04 22.20 35.50
N PHE A 149 5.92 21.94 36.46
CA PHE A 149 6.96 20.94 36.31
C PHE A 149 6.41 19.52 36.18
N ALA A 150 5.30 19.19 36.87
CA ALA A 150 4.68 17.88 36.78
C ALA A 150 4.11 17.54 35.39
N CYS A 151 3.64 18.55 34.63
CA CYS A 151 3.08 18.32 33.30
C CYS A 151 4.14 18.41 32.18
N MET A 152 5.36 18.90 32.44
CA MET A 152 6.44 18.96 31.43
C MET A 152 6.79 17.60 30.82
N PRO A 153 6.99 16.52 31.60
CA PRO A 153 7.25 15.19 31.02
C PRO A 153 6.14 14.72 30.10
N LEU A 154 4.87 14.97 30.47
CA LEU A 154 3.72 14.64 29.65
C LEU A 154 3.72 15.45 28.34
N LEU A 155 3.97 16.76 28.39
CA LEU A 155 3.96 17.63 27.21
C LEU A 155 5.13 17.37 26.24
N ILE A 156 6.25 16.84 26.74
CA ILE A 156 7.45 16.60 25.92
C ILE A 156 7.52 15.14 25.48
N LEU A 157 7.56 14.21 26.44
CA LEU A 157 7.86 12.81 26.16
C LEU A 157 6.71 12.11 25.43
N TYR A 158 5.47 12.46 25.75
CA TYR A 158 4.32 11.78 25.18
C TYR A 158 4.10 12.08 23.69
N PRO A 159 4.06 13.36 23.23
CA PRO A 159 3.98 13.65 21.80
C PRO A 159 5.15 13.07 20.99
N LEU A 160 6.37 13.12 21.54
CA LEU A 160 7.55 12.53 20.89
C LEU A 160 7.41 11.01 20.75
N ALA A 161 7.01 10.31 21.82
CA ALA A 161 6.81 8.87 21.80
C ALA A 161 5.70 8.48 20.82
N LEU A 162 4.56 9.18 20.84
CA LEU A 162 3.46 8.92 19.94
C LEU A 162 3.83 9.21 18.47
N GLY A 163 4.50 10.34 18.23
CA GLY A 163 5.00 10.72 16.91
C GLY A 163 5.98 9.68 16.34
N TRP A 164 6.93 9.21 17.15
CA TRP A 164 7.87 8.15 16.78
C TRP A 164 7.16 6.83 16.45
N ILE A 165 6.18 6.45 17.27
CA ILE A 165 5.36 5.25 17.08
C ILE A 165 4.58 5.34 15.75
N CYS A 166 3.96 6.47 15.45
CA CYS A 166 3.23 6.71 14.20
C CYS A 166 4.18 6.70 12.99
N PHE A 167 5.33 7.37 13.07
CA PHE A 167 6.32 7.41 12.01
C PHE A 167 6.85 6.01 11.64
N ARG A 168 7.23 5.19 12.64
CA ARG A 168 7.68 3.82 12.42
C ARG A 168 6.63 2.93 11.74
N GLN A 169 5.36 3.18 12.01
CA GLN A 169 4.28 2.42 11.37
C GLN A 169 4.08 2.82 9.92
N ALA A 170 4.10 4.13 9.64
CA ALA A 170 3.98 4.64 8.28
C ALA A 170 5.08 4.08 7.38
N THR A 171 6.33 4.04 7.88
CA THR A 171 7.46 3.48 7.13
C THR A 171 7.35 1.96 6.95
N THR A 172 6.94 1.22 8.00
CA THR A 172 6.74 -0.25 7.92
C THR A 172 5.64 -0.61 6.93
N LEU A 173 4.51 0.08 6.97
CA LEU A 173 3.40 -0.12 6.03
C LEU A 173 3.84 0.19 4.60
N GLY A 174 4.60 1.27 4.39
CA GLY A 174 5.18 1.60 3.09
C GLY A 174 6.10 0.51 2.56
N ARG A 175 6.94 -0.09 3.41
CA ARG A 175 7.82 -1.21 3.04
C ARG A 175 7.03 -2.46 2.67
N GLN A 176 6.07 -2.87 3.50
CA GLN A 176 5.23 -4.04 3.23
C GLN A 176 4.44 -3.88 1.93
N LYS A 177 3.93 -2.67 1.65
CA LYS A 177 3.26 -2.37 0.38
C LYS A 177 4.23 -2.56 -0.80
N ARG A 178 5.47 -2.08 -0.70
CA ARG A 178 6.49 -2.26 -1.76
C ARG A 178 6.86 -3.73 -1.97
N GLU A 179 7.02 -4.49 -0.89
CA GLU A 179 7.29 -5.94 -0.97
C GLU A 179 6.14 -6.69 -1.64
N LEU A 180 4.89 -6.37 -1.29
CA LEU A 180 3.71 -6.94 -1.96
C LEU A 180 3.66 -6.59 -3.45
N LEU A 181 3.99 -5.36 -3.81
CA LEU A 181 4.06 -4.94 -5.22
C LEU A 181 5.20 -5.65 -5.96
N ALA A 182 6.35 -5.84 -5.32
CA ALA A 182 7.48 -6.58 -5.89
C ALA A 182 7.17 -8.07 -6.10
N LEU A 183 6.32 -8.66 -5.24
CA LEU A 183 5.83 -10.04 -5.38
C LEU A 183 4.65 -10.16 -6.37
N SER A 184 4.11 -9.06 -6.88
CA SER A 184 3.09 -9.11 -7.92
C SER A 184 3.67 -9.75 -9.16
N ARG A 185 3.01 -10.78 -9.71
CA ARG A 185 3.35 -11.37 -11.01
C ARG A 185 2.71 -10.61 -12.18
N THR A 186 1.82 -9.66 -11.89
CA THR A 186 1.04 -8.95 -12.91
C THR A 186 1.38 -7.47 -12.96
N ASP A 187 1.35 -6.90 -14.16
CA ASP A 187 1.41 -5.46 -14.39
C ASP A 187 0.12 -4.79 -13.93
N SER A 188 0.23 -3.72 -13.15
CA SER A 188 -0.93 -3.08 -12.51
C SER A 188 -1.85 -2.34 -13.48
N LEU A 189 -1.35 -1.93 -14.65
CA LEU A 189 -2.12 -1.18 -15.64
C LEU A 189 -2.90 -2.10 -16.58
N THR A 190 -2.23 -3.15 -17.06
CA THR A 190 -2.75 -4.06 -18.09
C THR A 190 -3.33 -5.36 -17.51
N GLY A 191 -2.87 -5.76 -16.32
CA GLY A 191 -3.19 -7.04 -15.71
C GLY A 191 -2.67 -8.24 -16.53
N LEU A 192 -1.69 -8.03 -17.41
CA LEU A 192 -0.87 -9.11 -17.99
C LEU A 192 0.23 -9.49 -17.01
N LEU A 193 1.02 -10.52 -17.33
CA LEU A 193 2.27 -10.76 -16.60
C LEU A 193 3.17 -9.53 -16.71
N ASN A 194 3.87 -9.20 -15.63
CA ASN A 194 4.93 -8.20 -15.71
C ASN A 194 6.20 -8.81 -16.32
N HIS A 195 7.15 -7.94 -16.67
CA HIS A 195 8.46 -8.31 -17.23
C HIS A 195 9.10 -9.54 -16.55
N GLY A 196 9.20 -9.53 -15.21
CA GLY A 196 9.82 -10.62 -14.46
C GLY A 196 9.05 -11.93 -14.59
N ALA A 197 7.73 -11.89 -14.33
CA ALA A 197 6.90 -13.08 -14.35
C ALA A 197 6.74 -13.69 -15.76
N TRP A 198 6.80 -12.87 -16.81
CA TRP A 198 6.80 -13.36 -18.19
C TRP A 198 8.14 -14.00 -18.56
N LYS A 199 9.26 -13.40 -18.14
CA LYS A 199 10.60 -13.98 -18.35
C LYS A 199 10.75 -15.34 -17.66
N ASP A 200 10.17 -15.51 -16.47
CA ASP A 200 10.09 -16.83 -15.82
C ASP A 200 9.38 -17.87 -16.70
N GLN A 201 8.28 -17.47 -17.35
CA GLN A 201 7.52 -18.36 -18.24
C GLN A 201 8.27 -18.68 -19.53
N LEU A 202 9.02 -17.71 -20.06
CA LEU A 202 9.89 -17.92 -21.22
C LEU A 202 10.94 -19.00 -20.92
N GLU A 203 11.59 -18.94 -19.75
CA GLU A 203 12.58 -19.95 -19.37
C GLU A 203 11.95 -21.34 -19.20
N ILE A 204 10.78 -21.42 -18.54
CA ILE A 204 10.04 -22.67 -18.38
C ILE A 204 9.69 -23.28 -19.74
N GLU A 205 9.19 -22.47 -20.66
CA GLU A 205 8.80 -22.90 -22.00
C GLU A 205 10.00 -23.31 -22.85
N PHE A 206 11.11 -22.55 -22.80
CA PHE A 206 12.34 -22.90 -23.50
C PHE A 206 12.87 -24.28 -23.07
N GLN A 207 12.91 -24.55 -21.76
CA GLN A 207 13.30 -25.85 -21.23
C GLN A 207 12.33 -26.96 -21.63
N ARG A 208 11.03 -26.66 -21.78
CA ARG A 208 10.03 -27.60 -22.28
C ARG A 208 10.30 -27.96 -23.74
N CYS A 209 10.52 -26.97 -24.60
CA CYS A 209 10.83 -27.15 -26.01
C CYS A 209 12.12 -27.96 -26.22
N GLN A 210 13.18 -27.66 -25.45
CA GLN A 210 14.43 -28.43 -25.47
C GLN A 210 14.21 -29.91 -25.13
N ARG A 211 13.39 -30.22 -24.11
CA ARG A 211 13.12 -31.62 -23.72
C ARG A 211 12.26 -32.37 -24.73
N GLN A 212 11.26 -31.70 -25.32
CA GLN A 212 10.27 -32.34 -26.20
C GLN A 212 10.69 -32.34 -27.67
N GLN A 213 11.73 -31.59 -28.04
CA GLN A 213 12.09 -31.34 -29.44
C GLN A 213 10.90 -30.84 -30.26
N GLN A 214 9.98 -30.15 -29.59
CA GLN A 214 8.76 -29.60 -30.13
C GLN A 214 8.75 -28.12 -29.79
N GLY A 215 8.63 -27.27 -30.82
CA GLY A 215 8.88 -25.85 -30.69
C GLY A 215 7.65 -25.01 -30.42
N GLY A 216 7.87 -23.71 -30.30
CA GLY A 216 6.85 -22.67 -30.33
C GLY A 216 7.40 -21.43 -31.01
N ALA A 217 6.69 -20.32 -30.88
CA ALA A 217 7.18 -19.01 -31.29
C ALA A 217 7.07 -18.02 -30.14
N ILE A 218 7.90 -16.98 -30.18
CA ILE A 218 7.74 -15.81 -29.32
C ILE A 218 7.49 -14.58 -30.19
N ALA A 219 6.63 -13.67 -29.72
CA ALA A 219 6.37 -12.39 -30.35
C ALA A 219 6.76 -11.26 -29.40
N LEU A 220 7.52 -10.30 -29.90
CA LEU A 220 7.77 -9.01 -29.25
C LEU A 220 6.99 -7.95 -30.02
N ILE A 221 6.21 -7.15 -29.30
CA ILE A 221 5.23 -6.21 -29.85
C ILE A 221 5.54 -4.84 -29.26
N ASP A 222 5.62 -3.83 -30.11
CA ASP A 222 5.82 -2.44 -29.70
C ASP A 222 4.71 -1.56 -30.28
N ILE A 223 4.24 -0.60 -29.47
CA ILE A 223 3.28 0.40 -29.93
C ILE A 223 4.03 1.52 -30.65
N ASP A 224 3.78 1.63 -31.95
CA ASP A 224 4.45 2.63 -32.78
C ASP A 224 4.15 4.06 -32.29
N HIS A 225 5.21 4.86 -32.15
CA HIS A 225 5.11 6.27 -31.77
C HIS A 225 4.41 6.54 -30.43
N PHE A 226 4.46 5.59 -29.48
CA PHE A 226 3.79 5.73 -28.17
C PHE A 226 4.17 7.01 -27.41
N LYS A 227 5.44 7.41 -27.46
CA LYS A 227 5.89 8.69 -26.88
C LYS A 227 5.14 9.89 -27.47
N THR A 228 5.00 9.95 -28.79
CA THR A 228 4.26 11.01 -29.49
C THR A 228 2.77 11.01 -29.12
N ILE A 229 2.18 9.83 -28.87
CA ILE A 229 0.80 9.71 -28.38
C ILE A 229 0.68 10.35 -26.99
N ASN A 230 1.59 10.04 -26.07
CA ASN A 230 1.61 10.65 -24.75
C ASN A 230 1.82 12.17 -24.81
N ASP A 231 2.74 12.63 -25.66
CA ASP A 231 3.08 14.04 -25.78
C ASP A 231 1.92 14.85 -26.40
N THR A 232 1.18 14.26 -27.34
CA THR A 232 0.08 14.93 -28.06
C THR A 232 -1.26 14.84 -27.33
N TYR A 233 -1.60 13.68 -26.76
CA TYR A 233 -2.91 13.39 -26.20
C TYR A 233 -2.91 13.19 -24.67
N GLY A 234 -1.73 13.28 -24.04
CA GLY A 234 -1.53 13.10 -22.61
C GLY A 234 -1.41 11.64 -22.18
N HIS A 235 -0.79 11.42 -21.01
CA HIS A 235 -0.55 10.08 -20.45
C HIS A 235 -1.82 9.24 -20.25
N VAL A 236 -2.97 9.88 -19.99
CA VAL A 236 -4.25 9.17 -19.84
C VAL A 236 -4.65 8.47 -21.14
N ALA A 237 -4.40 9.11 -22.30
CA ALA A 237 -4.66 8.49 -23.60
C ALA A 237 -3.71 7.31 -23.85
N GLY A 238 -2.42 7.45 -23.54
CA GLY A 238 -1.46 6.33 -23.62
C GLY A 238 -1.86 5.14 -22.76
N ASP A 239 -2.31 5.39 -21.53
CA ASP A 239 -2.84 4.35 -20.64
C ASP A 239 -4.05 3.61 -21.23
N ILE A 240 -4.94 4.32 -21.96
CA ILE A 240 -6.07 3.70 -22.65
C ILE A 240 -5.59 2.79 -23.77
N VAL A 241 -4.62 3.23 -24.58
CA VAL A 241 -4.01 2.43 -25.66
C VAL A 241 -3.41 1.14 -25.10
N LEU A 242 -2.62 1.24 -24.02
CA LEU A 242 -2.01 0.07 -23.36
C LEU A 242 -3.05 -0.92 -22.83
N ARG A 243 -4.14 -0.43 -22.22
CA ARG A 243 -5.24 -1.29 -21.74
C ARG A 243 -5.99 -1.95 -22.89
N GLN A 244 -6.19 -1.26 -24.01
CA GLN A 244 -6.86 -1.83 -25.18
C GLN A 244 -6.02 -2.94 -25.82
N LEU A 245 -4.71 -2.74 -25.98
CA LEU A 245 -3.82 -3.78 -26.50
C LEU A 245 -3.84 -5.02 -25.59
N SER A 246 -3.74 -4.80 -24.27
CA SER A 246 -3.83 -5.89 -23.30
C SER A 246 -5.15 -6.67 -23.39
N LYS A 247 -6.28 -5.98 -23.53
CA LYS A 247 -7.59 -6.61 -23.71
C LYS A 247 -7.63 -7.42 -24.99
N MET A 248 -7.12 -6.88 -26.09
CA MET A 248 -7.05 -7.55 -27.38
C MET A 248 -6.20 -8.82 -27.31
N LEU A 249 -5.03 -8.76 -26.69
CA LEU A 249 -4.18 -9.93 -26.45
C LEU A 249 -4.95 -11.01 -25.67
N LYS A 250 -5.57 -10.66 -24.54
CA LYS A 250 -6.37 -11.61 -23.73
C LYS A 250 -7.53 -12.25 -24.48
N GLN A 251 -8.11 -11.56 -25.46
CA GLN A 251 -9.27 -12.04 -26.22
C GLN A 251 -8.90 -12.89 -27.44
N ASN A 252 -7.71 -12.68 -28.02
CA ASN A 252 -7.30 -13.36 -29.26
C ASN A 252 -6.27 -14.47 -29.03
N LEU A 253 -5.69 -14.55 -27.84
CA LEU A 253 -4.73 -15.59 -27.48
C LEU A 253 -5.43 -16.87 -26.98
N ARG A 254 -4.82 -18.02 -27.25
CA ARG A 254 -5.29 -19.34 -26.78
C ARG A 254 -5.02 -19.47 -25.28
N ALA A 255 -5.68 -20.43 -24.63
CA ALA A 255 -5.48 -20.68 -23.20
C ALA A 255 -4.03 -21.06 -22.83
N THR A 256 -3.27 -21.61 -23.78
CA THR A 256 -1.86 -21.99 -23.63
C THR A 256 -0.89 -20.83 -23.88
N ASP A 257 -1.35 -19.75 -24.54
CA ASP A 257 -0.50 -18.64 -24.90
C ASP A 257 -0.31 -17.71 -23.70
N VAL A 258 0.89 -17.14 -23.56
CA VAL A 258 1.26 -16.36 -22.37
C VAL A 258 1.68 -14.96 -22.79
N ALA A 259 0.87 -13.95 -22.42
CA ALA A 259 1.16 -12.55 -22.68
C ALA A 259 1.68 -11.80 -21.45
N GLY A 260 2.66 -10.92 -21.67
CA GLY A 260 3.26 -10.05 -20.68
C GLY A 260 3.46 -8.63 -21.21
N ARG A 261 3.60 -7.67 -20.29
CA ARG A 261 4.11 -6.33 -20.58
C ARG A 261 5.60 -6.31 -20.21
N TYR A 262 6.44 -6.25 -21.24
CA TYR A 262 7.89 -6.35 -21.13
C TYR A 262 8.52 -5.01 -20.72
N GLY A 263 8.06 -3.93 -21.33
CA GLY A 263 8.56 -2.57 -21.16
C GLY A 263 7.43 -1.54 -21.23
N GLY A 264 7.73 -0.24 -21.18
CA GLY A 264 6.73 0.82 -21.12
C GLY A 264 5.59 0.65 -22.14
N ASP A 265 5.94 0.48 -23.40
CA ASP A 265 5.08 0.27 -24.57
C ASP A 265 5.27 -1.10 -25.25
N GLU A 266 6.11 -1.94 -24.65
CA GLU A 266 6.51 -3.24 -25.20
C GLU A 266 5.74 -4.38 -24.53
N PHE A 267 5.21 -5.26 -25.37
CA PHE A 267 4.47 -6.45 -24.98
C PHE A 267 5.14 -7.67 -25.57
N CYS A 268 4.95 -8.81 -24.92
CA CYS A 268 5.56 -10.05 -25.32
C CYS A 268 4.54 -11.19 -25.20
N VAL A 269 4.61 -12.14 -26.13
CA VAL A 269 3.71 -13.29 -26.21
C VAL A 269 4.52 -14.55 -26.44
N LEU A 270 4.31 -15.57 -25.60
CA LEU A 270 4.74 -16.94 -25.86
C LEU A 270 3.60 -17.66 -26.56
N LEU A 271 3.92 -18.34 -27.66
CA LEU A 271 2.99 -19.11 -28.48
C LEU A 271 3.46 -20.58 -28.53
N PRO A 272 3.19 -21.37 -27.48
CA PRO A 272 3.55 -22.78 -27.44
C PRO A 272 2.95 -23.59 -28.59
N ASP A 273 3.71 -24.55 -29.10
CA ASP A 273 3.26 -25.49 -30.14
C ASP A 273 2.69 -24.83 -31.40
N LEU A 274 3.08 -23.59 -31.68
CA LEU A 274 2.63 -22.84 -32.84
C LEU A 274 3.78 -22.65 -33.83
N PRO A 275 3.67 -23.18 -35.07
CA PRO A 275 4.64 -22.93 -36.12
C PRO A 275 4.77 -21.44 -36.43
N LEU A 276 5.97 -21.00 -36.83
CA LEU A 276 6.28 -19.59 -37.08
C LEU A 276 5.30 -18.92 -38.06
N ASP A 277 4.95 -19.60 -39.16
CA ASP A 277 4.01 -19.06 -40.17
C ASP A 277 2.60 -18.83 -39.60
N SER A 278 2.14 -19.74 -38.73
CA SER A 278 0.84 -19.61 -38.05
C SER A 278 0.87 -18.53 -36.98
N ALA A 279 2.00 -18.41 -36.26
CA ALA A 279 2.22 -17.33 -35.32
C ALA A 279 2.24 -15.96 -36.02
N ALA A 280 2.90 -15.87 -37.19
CA ALA A 280 2.93 -14.67 -38.02
C ALA A 280 1.53 -14.27 -38.47
N ALA A 281 0.74 -15.20 -38.99
CA ALA A 281 -0.64 -14.93 -39.39
C ALA A 281 -1.51 -14.45 -38.22
N ALA A 282 -1.38 -15.07 -37.04
CA ALA A 282 -2.13 -14.68 -35.85
C ALA A 282 -1.74 -13.27 -35.35
N MET A 283 -0.45 -12.95 -35.33
CA MET A 283 0.04 -11.64 -34.90
C MET A 283 -0.27 -10.54 -35.91
N ASP A 284 -0.23 -10.84 -37.21
CA ASP A 284 -0.60 -9.89 -38.26
C ASP A 284 -2.09 -9.55 -38.20
N ALA A 285 -2.94 -10.55 -37.97
CA ALA A 285 -4.36 -10.34 -37.74
C ALA A 285 -4.64 -9.50 -36.47
N LEU A 286 -3.83 -9.64 -35.42
CA LEU A 286 -3.91 -8.81 -34.22
C LEU A 286 -3.50 -7.37 -34.52
N ARG A 287 -2.39 -7.17 -35.24
CA ARG A 287 -1.92 -5.86 -35.70
C ARG A 287 -3.00 -5.12 -36.49
N ASP A 288 -3.62 -5.78 -37.47
CA ASP A 288 -4.66 -5.18 -38.32
C ASP A 288 -5.90 -4.78 -37.50
N ARG A 289 -6.34 -5.63 -36.57
CA ARG A 289 -7.44 -5.31 -35.66
C ARG A 289 -7.10 -4.13 -34.76
N PHE A 290 -5.87 -4.05 -34.27
CA PHE A 290 -5.44 -2.95 -33.41
C PHE A 290 -5.40 -1.62 -34.18
N ALA A 291 -4.93 -1.65 -35.42
CA ALA A 291 -4.87 -0.47 -36.30
C ALA A 291 -6.24 0.10 -36.67
N THR A 292 -7.30 -0.70 -36.56
CA THR A 292 -8.69 -0.31 -36.86
C THR A 292 -9.49 0.12 -35.63
N LEU A 293 -8.90 0.08 -34.42
CA LEU A 293 -9.56 0.53 -33.20
C LEU A 293 -9.82 2.05 -33.23
N GLY A 294 -11.08 2.42 -33.00
CA GLY A 294 -11.47 3.80 -32.73
C GLY A 294 -11.33 4.15 -31.25
N TYR A 295 -10.84 5.36 -30.97
CA TYR A 295 -10.72 5.88 -29.61
C TYR A 295 -11.78 6.97 -29.40
N GLU A 296 -12.82 6.68 -28.61
CA GLU A 296 -13.99 7.57 -28.44
C GLU A 296 -13.61 9.01 -28.04
N GLN A 297 -12.61 9.17 -27.17
CA GLN A 297 -12.16 10.48 -26.71
C GLN A 297 -11.24 11.19 -27.71
N SER A 298 -10.64 10.45 -28.65
CA SER A 298 -9.70 10.97 -29.64
C SER A 298 -9.90 10.26 -31.00
N PRO A 299 -10.97 10.57 -31.76
CA PRO A 299 -11.29 9.85 -33.00
C PRO A 299 -10.21 9.94 -34.10
N ALA A 300 -9.32 10.93 -34.00
CA ALA A 300 -8.19 11.10 -34.92
C ALA A 300 -6.95 10.28 -34.53
N LEU A 301 -6.93 9.67 -33.34
CA LEU A 301 -5.81 8.87 -32.87
C LEU A 301 -5.70 7.58 -33.68
N LYS A 302 -4.61 7.45 -34.44
CA LYS A 302 -4.25 6.22 -35.13
C LYS A 302 -3.06 5.60 -34.43
N VAL A 303 -3.17 4.31 -34.12
CA VAL A 303 -2.12 3.56 -33.43
C VAL A 303 -1.84 2.29 -34.20
N SER A 304 -0.58 1.92 -34.37
CA SER A 304 -0.16 0.70 -35.02
C SER A 304 0.84 -0.06 -34.15
N LEU A 305 1.13 -1.31 -34.54
CA LEU A 305 2.08 -2.17 -33.84
C LEU A 305 3.19 -2.60 -34.79
N SER A 306 4.42 -2.58 -34.29
CA SER A 306 5.53 -3.32 -34.88
C SER A 306 5.72 -4.62 -34.10
N ILE A 307 5.88 -5.74 -34.80
CA ILE A 307 5.97 -7.07 -34.18
C ILE A 307 7.18 -7.83 -34.75
N GLY A 308 8.04 -8.31 -33.86
CA GLY A 308 9.13 -9.25 -34.16
C GLY A 308 8.78 -10.66 -33.67
N LEU A 309 8.94 -11.66 -34.51
CA LEU A 309 8.68 -13.07 -34.19
C LEU A 309 9.94 -13.91 -34.31
N ALA A 310 10.13 -14.87 -33.42
CA ALA A 310 11.17 -15.88 -33.56
C ALA A 310 10.64 -17.27 -33.23
N ALA A 311 10.95 -18.25 -34.08
CA ALA A 311 10.69 -19.66 -33.81
C ALA A 311 11.69 -20.21 -32.80
N PHE A 312 11.28 -21.21 -32.04
CA PHE A 312 12.20 -21.98 -31.20
C PHE A 312 13.30 -22.61 -32.06
N ASN A 313 14.55 -22.40 -31.65
CA ASN A 313 15.72 -23.01 -32.27
C ASN A 313 16.42 -23.92 -31.25
N PRO A 314 16.53 -25.24 -31.50
CA PRO A 314 17.20 -26.17 -30.59
C PRO A 314 18.70 -25.89 -30.42
N ALA A 315 19.31 -25.13 -31.34
CA ALA A 315 20.72 -24.72 -31.26
C ALA A 315 20.97 -23.61 -30.21
N HIS A 316 19.93 -22.96 -29.68
CA HIS A 316 20.10 -21.95 -28.65
C HIS A 316 20.53 -22.58 -27.32
N ALA A 317 21.49 -21.95 -26.65
CA ALA A 317 21.99 -22.38 -25.34
C ALA A 317 21.04 -22.00 -24.21
N ASP A 318 20.31 -20.88 -24.35
CA ASP A 318 19.37 -20.37 -23.35
C ASP A 318 18.21 -19.62 -23.99
N ALA A 319 17.20 -19.28 -23.18
CA ALA A 319 16.02 -18.58 -23.63
C ALA A 319 16.29 -17.10 -24.00
N THR A 320 17.42 -16.54 -23.58
CA THR A 320 17.80 -15.15 -23.90
C THR A 320 18.17 -15.02 -25.37
N LEU A 321 18.88 -16.00 -25.94
CA LEU A 321 19.15 -16.03 -27.38
C LEU A 321 17.87 -16.10 -28.20
N TRP A 322 16.89 -16.90 -27.76
CA TRP A 322 15.58 -16.95 -28.42
C TRP A 322 14.87 -15.60 -28.38
N LEU A 323 14.91 -14.91 -27.23
CA LEU A 323 14.37 -13.56 -27.06
C LEU A 323 15.05 -12.53 -27.97
N ASN A 324 16.38 -12.59 -28.08
CA ASN A 324 17.16 -11.67 -28.91
C ASN A 324 16.82 -11.79 -30.40
N ASP A 325 16.52 -12.98 -30.90
CA ASP A 325 16.09 -13.15 -32.30
C ASP A 325 14.78 -12.39 -32.58
N ALA A 326 13.81 -12.45 -31.65
CA ALA A 326 12.56 -11.72 -31.79
C ALA A 326 12.74 -10.20 -31.60
N ASP A 327 13.65 -9.77 -30.73
CA ASP A 327 14.02 -8.36 -30.57
C ASP A 327 14.66 -7.80 -31.85
N GLN A 328 15.57 -8.56 -32.47
CA GLN A 328 16.18 -8.19 -33.75
C GLN A 328 15.13 -8.07 -34.87
N ALA A 329 14.19 -9.01 -34.94
CA ALA A 329 13.07 -8.94 -35.88
C ALA A 329 12.17 -7.72 -35.60
N LEU A 330 11.93 -7.37 -34.34
CA LEU A 330 11.17 -6.18 -33.95
C LEU A 330 11.90 -4.90 -34.35
N TYR A 331 13.23 -4.85 -34.15
CA TYR A 331 14.06 -3.74 -34.58
C TYR A 331 14.00 -3.54 -36.10
N GLU A 332 14.05 -4.64 -36.87
CA GLU A 332 13.85 -4.59 -38.32
C GLU A 332 12.45 -4.08 -38.68
N ALA A 333 11.41 -4.50 -37.95
CA ALA A 333 10.04 -4.02 -38.18
C ALA A 333 9.93 -2.50 -37.98
N LYS A 334 10.57 -1.99 -36.92
CA LYS A 334 10.62 -0.55 -36.59
C LYS A 334 11.40 0.26 -37.64
N THR A 335 12.48 -0.28 -38.18
CA THR A 335 13.37 0.44 -39.11
C THR A 335 12.91 0.36 -40.57
N THR A 336 12.21 -0.70 -40.97
CA THR A 336 11.74 -0.89 -42.35
C THR A 336 10.39 -0.23 -42.64
N GLY A 337 9.80 0.48 -41.67
CA GLY A 337 8.62 1.32 -41.86
C GLY A 337 7.46 1.08 -40.91
N ARG A 338 7.65 0.34 -39.81
CA ARG A 338 6.66 0.11 -38.75
C ARG A 338 5.38 -0.57 -39.24
N ASN A 339 4.38 -0.68 -38.35
CA ASN A 339 3.08 -1.29 -38.62
C ASN A 339 3.21 -2.59 -39.41
N ARG A 340 3.98 -3.57 -38.91
CA ARG A 340 4.25 -4.83 -39.62
C ARG A 340 4.73 -5.91 -38.68
N VAL A 341 4.68 -7.14 -39.21
CA VAL A 341 5.27 -8.32 -38.59
C VAL A 341 6.54 -8.70 -39.37
N ILE A 342 7.64 -8.93 -38.65
CA ILE A 342 8.87 -9.52 -39.20
C ILE A 342 9.20 -10.78 -38.41
N CYS A 343 9.59 -11.83 -39.12
CA CYS A 343 10.06 -13.07 -38.52
C CYS A 343 11.59 -13.13 -38.62
N ALA A 344 12.25 -13.56 -37.54
CA ALA A 344 13.67 -13.80 -37.53
C ALA A 344 14.03 -14.87 -38.58
N ASP A 345 14.90 -14.51 -39.52
CA ASP A 345 15.43 -15.44 -40.50
C ASP A 345 16.35 -16.41 -39.74
N GLY A 346 16.05 -17.71 -39.73
CA GLY A 346 16.69 -18.73 -38.87
C GLY A 346 18.20 -18.98 -39.12
N LYS A 347 18.92 -18.02 -39.69
CA LYS A 347 20.36 -18.01 -39.85
C LYS A 347 21.00 -17.45 -38.58
N LEU A 348 21.80 -18.30 -37.93
CA LEU A 348 22.68 -17.92 -36.83
C LEU A 348 23.53 -16.69 -37.24
N HIS A 349 23.14 -15.49 -36.83
CA HIS A 349 24.00 -14.33 -36.95
C HIS A 349 24.97 -14.36 -35.78
N ARG A 350 26.23 -14.74 -36.07
CA ARG A 350 27.35 -14.56 -35.14
C ARG A 350 27.35 -13.12 -34.64
N ALA A 351 27.35 -12.98 -33.32
CA ALA A 351 27.39 -11.73 -32.58
C ALA A 351 28.32 -10.70 -33.22
N VAL A 352 27.78 -9.54 -33.56
CA VAL A 352 28.56 -8.30 -33.76
C VAL A 352 28.44 -7.53 -32.45
N PHE A 353 29.27 -7.89 -31.49
CA PHE A 353 29.70 -6.99 -30.43
C PHE A 353 31.20 -6.77 -30.63
N ASP A 354 31.55 -5.76 -31.43
CA ASP A 354 32.87 -5.14 -31.32
C ASP A 354 32.69 -3.85 -30.52
N PRO A 355 33.45 -3.66 -29.42
CA PRO A 355 33.50 -2.39 -28.72
C PRO A 355 34.44 -1.43 -29.46
N VAL A 356 33.98 -0.21 -29.71
CA VAL A 356 34.85 0.95 -29.93
C VAL A 356 34.63 1.93 -28.80
#